data_AF-A0A951C4L2-F1
#
_entry.id   AF-A0A951C4L2-F1
#
_cell.length_a   1.000
_cell.length_b   1.000
_cell.length_c   1.000
_cell.angle_alpha   90.00
_cell.angle_beta   90.00
_cell.angle_gamma   90.00
#
_symmetry.space_group_name_H-M   'P 1'
#
loop_
_entity.id
_entity.type
_entity.pdbx_description
1 polymer ?
#
loop_
_entity_poly.entity_id
_entity_poly.type
_entity_poly.pdbx_seq_one_letter_code
_entity_poly.pdbx_strand_id
1 'polypeptide(L)'
;RPCATKILSGMARLAYRRPSTKADVDTLLQFFDRGRVDGGSFDSGIQFALERMLVDPDFLLRVHRDPPGQKAAAPYRLSDLELASRLSFFLWSSIPDDRLLTLAEHGELNNPVTLEQEVRRMIADARATDALVNDFASQWLNLRRVDETVVDPDRYPQYDLSLLRAFGEETELFVASTLHEDRSVHDLLSADYTFLNERLAQQYGIPGIYGSQFRRVLLPKHDQRGGLLAQGSLLVTTSYPDRTSPVLRGKMLLNNIFGLPIPPPPPGVPPLDSKPGAKLATLRERLAQHRNNPACNNCHAVIDPLGFALENFDVLGGWRTKDETGKPIDSSGTTLSGAKIEGLSGLRALLLADPEQFPRTVTEKLMAYALGRRLEYYDKPAIRKIVRDAAAHQYRWSSLILGIVESPEFQMRAPASAERVDQTATKANALMIQSHHVSYPNAHVLDSRVAGGGVFRPVKGKEDGRATTGATWCCGILLGASEGPHSGHRRYFL
;
A
#
# COMPACT_ATOMS: atom_id res chain seq x y z
N ARG A 1 23.19 -25.62 28.58
CA ARG A 1 23.38 -25.56 27.11
C ARG A 1 22.38 -26.41 26.32
N PRO A 2 22.08 -27.69 26.61
CA PRO A 2 21.16 -28.50 25.80
C PRO A 2 19.78 -27.85 25.55
N CYS A 3 19.18 -27.25 26.59
CA CYS A 3 17.92 -26.52 26.44
C CYS A 3 18.05 -25.31 25.51
N ALA A 4 19.14 -24.52 25.65
CA ALA A 4 19.40 -23.37 24.79
C ALA A 4 19.60 -23.79 23.34
N THR A 5 20.33 -24.89 23.08
CA THR A 5 20.49 -25.46 21.75
C THR A 5 19.14 -25.77 21.10
N LYS A 6 18.24 -26.44 21.83
CA LYS A 6 16.90 -26.78 21.32
C LYS A 6 16.05 -25.54 21.01
N ILE A 7 16.08 -24.53 21.89
CA ILE A 7 15.35 -23.27 21.70
C ILE A 7 15.90 -22.54 20.48
N LEU A 8 17.21 -22.32 20.43
CA LEU A 8 17.85 -21.54 19.39
C LEU A 8 17.80 -22.21 18.02
N SER A 9 17.87 -23.55 17.95
CA SER A 9 17.68 -24.26 16.69
C SER A 9 16.26 -24.11 16.16
N GLY A 10 15.24 -24.23 17.04
CA GLY A 10 13.85 -24.04 16.64
C GLY A 10 13.55 -22.62 16.17
N MET A 11 14.03 -21.63 16.91
CA MET A 11 13.88 -20.22 16.57
C MET A 11 14.64 -19.86 15.28
N ALA A 12 15.88 -20.34 15.12
CA ALA A 12 16.68 -20.10 13.92
C ALA A 12 16.02 -20.72 12.68
N ARG A 13 15.43 -21.92 12.81
CA ARG A 13 14.70 -22.57 11.72
C ARG A 13 13.58 -21.69 11.18
N LEU A 14 12.79 -21.09 12.08
CA LEU A 14 11.70 -20.18 11.72
C LEU A 14 12.21 -18.82 11.22
N ALA A 15 13.14 -18.20 11.95
CA ALA A 15 13.67 -16.86 11.65
C ALA A 15 14.41 -16.82 10.30
N TYR A 16 15.21 -17.85 10.01
CA TYR A 16 15.97 -17.95 8.76
C TYR A 16 15.20 -18.69 7.67
N ARG A 17 14.02 -19.24 7.99
CA ARG A 17 13.07 -19.86 7.04
C ARG A 17 13.68 -21.04 6.29
N ARG A 18 14.54 -21.80 6.98
CA ARG A 18 15.28 -22.96 6.47
C ARG A 18 15.74 -23.82 7.64
N PRO A 19 16.14 -25.10 7.42
CA PRO A 19 16.82 -25.88 8.42
C PRO A 19 17.99 -25.11 9.04
N SER A 20 18.04 -25.05 10.38
CA SER A 20 19.17 -24.47 11.10
C SER A 20 20.41 -25.34 10.89
N THR A 21 21.51 -24.75 10.45
CA THR A 21 22.80 -25.44 10.36
C THR A 21 23.50 -25.45 11.71
N LYS A 22 24.50 -26.33 11.85
CA LYS A 22 25.37 -26.33 13.02
C LYS A 22 26.04 -24.97 13.24
N ALA A 23 26.48 -24.31 12.16
CA ALA A 23 27.12 -23.00 12.24
C ALA A 23 26.15 -21.93 12.78
N ASP A 24 24.90 -21.91 12.32
CA ASP A 24 23.87 -20.98 12.82
C ASP A 24 23.72 -21.12 14.35
N VAL A 25 23.58 -22.37 14.82
CA VAL A 25 23.35 -22.67 16.24
C VAL A 25 24.61 -22.39 17.07
N ASP A 26 25.80 -22.74 16.58
CA ASP A 26 27.06 -22.50 17.29
C ASP A 26 27.31 -20.99 17.44
N THR A 27 27.02 -20.17 16.42
CA THR A 27 27.08 -18.70 16.53
C THR A 27 26.10 -18.20 17.59
N LEU A 28 24.83 -18.61 17.55
CA LEU A 28 23.83 -18.16 18.53
C LEU A 28 24.19 -18.60 19.97
N LEU A 29 24.80 -19.77 20.13
CA LEU A 29 25.27 -20.25 21.43
C LEU A 29 26.41 -19.39 22.01
N GLN A 30 27.28 -18.81 21.17
CA GLN A 30 28.32 -17.88 21.64
C GLN A 30 27.69 -16.61 22.24
N PHE A 31 26.66 -16.06 21.59
CA PHE A 31 25.90 -14.93 22.13
C PHE A 31 25.14 -15.33 23.40
N PHE A 32 24.56 -16.54 23.42
CA PHE A 32 23.93 -17.07 24.63
C PHE A 32 24.90 -17.14 25.82
N ASP A 33 26.09 -17.69 25.63
CA ASP A 33 27.06 -17.82 26.70
C ASP A 33 27.52 -16.45 27.22
N ARG A 34 27.75 -15.49 26.32
CA ARG A 34 28.10 -14.11 26.68
C ARG A 34 26.96 -13.42 27.44
N GLY A 35 25.74 -13.49 26.94
CA GLY A 35 24.57 -12.87 27.60
C GLY A 35 24.28 -13.51 28.96
N ARG A 36 24.57 -14.81 29.12
CA ARG A 36 24.46 -15.50 30.41
C ARG A 36 25.52 -15.03 31.42
N VAL A 37 26.75 -14.77 30.98
CA VAL A 37 27.81 -14.21 31.82
C VAL A 37 27.47 -12.78 32.22
N ASP A 38 27.10 -11.94 31.25
CA ASP A 38 26.86 -10.51 31.47
C ASP A 38 25.59 -10.24 32.28
N GLY A 39 24.51 -10.99 32.03
CA GLY A 39 23.21 -10.83 32.70
C GLY A 39 22.94 -11.79 33.86
N GLY A 40 23.83 -12.75 34.12
CA GLY A 40 23.75 -13.67 35.26
C GLY A 40 22.64 -14.73 35.23
N SER A 41 21.88 -14.85 34.14
CA SER A 41 20.73 -15.76 34.06
C SER A 41 20.66 -16.53 32.73
N PHE A 42 19.89 -17.63 32.72
CA PHE A 42 19.59 -18.35 31.48
C PHE A 42 18.84 -17.46 30.47
N ASP A 43 17.87 -16.69 30.96
CA ASP A 43 17.00 -15.87 30.13
C ASP A 43 17.79 -14.71 29.49
N SER A 44 18.74 -14.11 30.21
CA SER A 44 19.66 -13.10 29.65
C SER A 44 20.50 -13.66 28.50
N GLY A 45 20.93 -14.91 28.61
CA GLY A 45 21.61 -15.60 27.52
C GLY A 45 20.69 -15.79 26.31
N ILE A 46 19.47 -16.30 26.51
CA ILE A 46 18.51 -16.47 25.42
C ILE A 46 18.18 -15.14 24.75
N GLN A 47 17.91 -14.11 25.54
CA GLN A 47 17.63 -12.76 25.06
C GLN A 47 18.75 -12.27 24.12
N PHE A 48 20.01 -12.34 24.54
CA PHE A 48 21.11 -11.82 23.72
C PHE A 48 21.32 -12.63 22.42
N ALA A 49 21.09 -13.94 22.46
CA ALA A 49 21.10 -14.77 21.26
C ALA A 49 19.95 -14.42 20.30
N LEU A 50 18.75 -14.14 20.82
CA LEU A 50 17.61 -13.70 20.00
C LEU A 50 17.84 -12.30 19.41
N GLU A 51 18.42 -11.36 20.17
CA GLU A 51 18.83 -10.05 19.65
C GLU A 51 19.78 -10.22 18.45
N ARG A 52 20.78 -11.09 18.57
CA ARG A 52 21.69 -11.41 17.44
C ARG A 52 20.94 -11.98 16.25
N MET A 53 19.96 -12.87 16.46
CA MET A 53 19.14 -13.47 15.40
C MET A 53 18.32 -12.41 14.66
N LEU A 54 17.72 -11.46 15.39
CA LEU A 54 16.87 -10.41 14.81
C LEU A 54 17.64 -9.36 14.00
N VAL A 55 18.95 -9.28 14.18
CA VAL A 55 19.83 -8.40 13.38
C VAL A 55 20.66 -9.18 12.33
N ASP A 56 20.40 -10.48 12.17
CA ASP A 56 21.11 -11.29 11.19
C ASP A 56 20.61 -11.01 9.75
N PRO A 57 21.49 -10.93 8.75
CA PRO A 57 21.09 -10.81 7.35
C PRO A 57 20.11 -11.90 6.88
N ASP A 58 20.24 -13.16 7.34
CA ASP A 58 19.33 -14.24 6.96
C ASP A 58 17.91 -14.03 7.55
N PHE A 59 17.77 -13.25 8.63
CA PHE A 59 16.48 -12.82 9.16
C PHE A 59 15.94 -11.59 8.41
N LEU A 60 16.75 -10.54 8.32
CA LEU A 60 16.38 -9.23 7.76
C LEU A 60 16.11 -9.27 6.24
N LEU A 61 16.80 -10.16 5.52
CA LEU A 61 16.74 -10.23 4.06
C LEU A 61 16.20 -11.58 3.60
N ARG A 62 15.41 -11.55 2.51
CA ARG A 62 15.02 -12.75 1.76
C ARG A 62 16.04 -12.99 0.65
N VAL A 63 17.18 -13.60 1.02
CA VAL A 63 18.26 -13.89 0.07
C VAL A 63 17.95 -15.17 -0.69
N HIS A 64 17.78 -15.04 -2.00
CA HIS A 64 17.70 -16.18 -2.90
C HIS A 64 19.09 -16.51 -3.42
N ARG A 65 19.54 -17.77 -3.28
CA ARG A 65 20.91 -18.17 -3.69
C ARG A 65 20.83 -18.94 -5.01
N ASP A 66 21.70 -18.57 -5.95
CA ASP A 66 21.78 -19.30 -7.20
C ASP A 66 22.25 -20.75 -6.93
N PRO A 67 21.54 -21.76 -7.46
CA PRO A 67 21.97 -23.15 -7.41
C PRO A 67 23.43 -23.35 -7.86
N PRO A 68 24.20 -24.21 -7.18
CA PRO A 68 25.57 -24.51 -7.57
C PRO A 68 25.63 -25.04 -9.01
N GLY A 69 26.54 -24.48 -9.83
CA GLY A 69 26.75 -24.93 -11.22
C GLY A 69 25.73 -24.42 -12.24
N GLN A 70 24.84 -23.50 -11.85
CA GLN A 70 23.88 -22.93 -12.80
C GLN A 70 24.55 -22.01 -13.80
N LYS A 71 24.25 -22.20 -15.09
CA LYS A 71 24.70 -21.29 -16.15
C LYS A 71 24.00 -19.94 -15.95
N ALA A 72 24.78 -18.86 -15.89
CA ALA A 72 24.37 -17.49 -15.56
C ALA A 72 23.27 -16.86 -16.46
N ALA A 73 22.71 -17.60 -17.42
CA ALA A 73 21.75 -17.08 -18.40
C ALA A 73 20.38 -17.79 -18.41
N ALA A 74 20.21 -18.93 -17.74
CA ALA A 74 18.94 -19.68 -17.78
C ALA A 74 18.09 -19.43 -16.54
N PRO A 75 16.80 -19.09 -16.67
CA PRO A 75 15.86 -19.07 -15.55
C PRO A 75 15.80 -20.43 -14.86
N TYR A 76 15.63 -20.42 -13.54
CA TYR A 76 15.58 -21.62 -12.72
C TYR A 76 14.41 -21.59 -11.75
N ARG A 77 13.96 -22.77 -11.34
CA ARG A 77 12.89 -22.92 -10.36
C ARG A 77 13.42 -22.61 -8.97
N LEU A 78 12.65 -21.85 -8.19
CA LEU A 78 12.94 -21.64 -6.78
C LEU A 78 12.99 -22.98 -6.05
N SER A 79 13.86 -23.08 -5.06
CA SER A 79 13.77 -24.17 -4.09
C SER A 79 12.47 -24.07 -3.29
N ASP A 80 11.99 -25.18 -2.74
CA ASP A 80 10.75 -25.19 -1.96
C ASP A 80 10.84 -24.30 -0.72
N LEU A 81 12.03 -24.16 -0.12
CA LEU A 81 12.27 -23.22 0.99
C LEU A 81 12.07 -21.77 0.55
N GLU A 82 12.58 -21.41 -0.62
CA GLU A 82 12.39 -20.08 -1.20
C GLU A 82 10.93 -19.85 -1.62
N LEU A 83 10.26 -20.88 -2.13
CA LEU A 83 8.84 -20.83 -2.48
C LEU A 83 7.97 -20.67 -1.23
N ALA A 84 8.21 -21.44 -0.16
CA ALA A 84 7.54 -21.30 1.13
C ALA A 84 7.71 -19.89 1.71
N SER A 85 8.94 -19.38 1.69
CA SER A 85 9.23 -18.00 2.09
C SER A 85 8.42 -17.01 1.22
N ARG A 86 8.44 -17.15 -0.11
CA ARG A 86 7.69 -16.25 -0.99
C ARG A 86 6.17 -16.31 -0.77
N LEU A 87 5.61 -17.50 -0.59
CA LEU A 87 4.19 -17.71 -0.27
C LEU A 87 3.81 -17.03 1.04
N SER A 88 4.59 -17.24 2.10
CA SER A 88 4.30 -16.69 3.43
C SER A 88 4.30 -15.16 3.45
N PHE A 89 5.23 -14.51 2.75
CA PHE A 89 5.25 -13.05 2.68
C PHE A 89 4.22 -12.48 1.72
N PHE A 90 3.82 -13.23 0.68
CA PHE A 90 2.73 -12.82 -0.19
C PHE A 90 1.38 -12.91 0.53
N LEU A 91 1.09 -14.06 1.15
CA LEU A 91 -0.24 -14.34 1.67
C LEU A 91 -0.42 -13.96 3.13
N TRP A 92 0.65 -13.84 3.94
CA TRP A 92 0.57 -13.54 5.38
C TRP A 92 1.44 -12.36 5.82
N SER A 93 2.22 -11.76 4.93
CA SER A 93 3.22 -10.72 5.27
C SER A 93 4.08 -11.12 6.48
N SER A 94 4.36 -12.42 6.61
CA SER A 94 5.00 -13.03 7.77
C SER A 94 5.82 -14.25 7.35
N ILE A 95 6.50 -14.86 8.31
CA ILE A 95 7.30 -16.08 8.10
C ILE A 95 6.38 -17.30 7.83
N PRO A 96 6.89 -18.34 7.13
CA PRO A 96 6.16 -19.60 6.97
C PRO A 96 5.91 -20.24 8.34
N ASP A 97 4.77 -20.91 8.48
CA ASP A 97 4.51 -21.73 9.66
C ASP A 97 5.25 -23.07 9.57
N ASP A 98 5.26 -23.82 10.67
CA ASP A 98 5.98 -25.09 10.75
C ASP A 98 5.55 -26.08 9.65
N ARG A 99 4.25 -26.14 9.35
CA ARG A 99 3.70 -27.01 8.30
C ARG A 99 4.27 -26.65 6.94
N LEU A 100 4.19 -25.39 6.53
CA LEU A 100 4.68 -24.94 5.23
C LEU A 100 6.20 -25.15 5.12
N LEU A 101 6.94 -24.88 6.20
CA LEU A 101 8.38 -25.08 6.22
C LEU A 101 8.77 -26.57 6.18
N THR A 102 8.05 -27.44 6.87
CA THR A 102 8.30 -28.90 6.81
C THR A 102 8.03 -29.47 5.42
N LEU A 103 6.92 -29.07 4.77
CA LEU A 103 6.65 -29.47 3.39
C LEU A 103 7.77 -29.02 2.45
N ALA A 104 8.29 -27.81 2.67
CA ALA A 104 9.41 -27.29 1.90
C ALA A 104 10.72 -28.04 2.14
N GLU A 105 11.00 -28.41 3.38
CA GLU A 105 12.18 -29.22 3.75
C GLU A 105 12.16 -30.60 3.10
N HIS A 106 10.97 -31.17 2.88
CA HIS A 106 10.80 -32.46 2.19
C HIS A 106 10.68 -32.35 0.66
N GLY A 107 10.69 -31.14 0.09
CA GLY A 107 10.55 -30.94 -1.35
C GLY A 107 9.14 -31.22 -1.89
N GLU A 108 8.12 -31.11 -1.04
CA GLU A 108 6.74 -31.45 -1.37
C GLU A 108 5.96 -30.27 -2.00
N LEU A 109 6.44 -29.03 -1.87
CA LEU A 109 5.77 -27.84 -2.44
C LEU A 109 5.91 -27.74 -3.96
N ASN A 110 6.81 -28.50 -4.56
CA ASN A 110 6.87 -28.64 -6.01
C ASN A 110 5.72 -29.48 -6.60
N ASN A 111 5.01 -30.24 -5.78
CA ASN A 111 3.81 -30.94 -6.22
C ASN A 111 2.66 -29.93 -6.36
N PRO A 112 2.08 -29.75 -7.56
CA PRO A 112 0.99 -28.78 -7.77
C PRO A 112 -0.21 -28.98 -6.84
N VAL A 113 -0.54 -30.22 -6.51
CA VAL A 113 -1.67 -30.53 -5.62
C VAL A 113 -1.38 -30.07 -4.19
N THR A 114 -0.17 -30.34 -3.68
CA THR A 114 0.26 -29.89 -2.35
C THR A 114 0.33 -28.37 -2.29
N LEU A 115 0.87 -27.74 -3.33
CA LEU A 115 0.96 -26.28 -3.44
C LEU A 115 -0.42 -25.62 -3.39
N GLU A 116 -1.38 -26.11 -4.19
CA GLU A 116 -2.74 -25.58 -4.20
C GLU A 116 -3.40 -25.72 -2.83
N GLN A 117 -3.26 -26.88 -2.18
CA GLN A 117 -3.81 -27.13 -0.85
C GLN A 117 -3.25 -26.15 0.20
N GLU A 118 -1.94 -25.90 0.18
CA GLU A 118 -1.33 -24.93 1.10
C GLU A 118 -1.78 -23.51 0.79
N VAL A 119 -1.85 -23.09 -0.47
CA VAL A 119 -2.34 -21.74 -0.83
C VAL A 119 -3.77 -21.53 -0.33
N ARG A 120 -4.68 -22.49 -0.56
CA ARG A 120 -6.07 -22.39 -0.08
C ARG A 120 -6.15 -22.32 1.44
N ARG A 121 -5.35 -23.13 2.14
CA ARG A 121 -5.25 -23.08 3.61
C ARG A 121 -4.76 -21.71 4.07
N MET A 122 -3.73 -21.16 3.42
CA MET A 122 -3.15 -19.87 3.78
C MET A 122 -4.13 -18.72 3.56
N ILE A 123 -4.91 -18.73 2.47
CA ILE A 123 -5.97 -17.73 2.21
C ILE A 123 -7.05 -17.76 3.29
N ALA A 124 -7.36 -18.94 3.85
CA ALA A 124 -8.37 -19.09 4.90
C ALA A 124 -7.87 -18.72 6.32
N ASP A 125 -6.56 -18.52 6.49
CA ASP A 125 -5.96 -18.12 7.76
C ASP A 125 -6.16 -16.61 8.00
N ALA A 126 -6.38 -16.21 9.25
CA ALA A 126 -6.63 -14.79 9.61
C ALA A 126 -5.49 -13.85 9.19
N ARG A 127 -4.25 -14.34 9.10
CA ARG A 127 -3.10 -13.55 8.61
C ARG A 127 -3.26 -13.13 7.16
N ALA A 128 -4.05 -13.85 6.36
CA ALA A 128 -4.36 -13.44 5.00
C ALA A 128 -5.24 -12.20 4.94
N THR A 129 -6.10 -11.98 5.93
CA THR A 129 -6.80 -10.70 6.06
C THR A 129 -5.80 -9.56 6.27
N ASP A 130 -4.84 -9.72 7.18
CA ASP A 130 -3.83 -8.69 7.43
C ASP A 130 -3.00 -8.37 6.18
N ALA A 131 -2.53 -9.39 5.47
CA ALA A 131 -1.71 -9.21 4.27
C ALA A 131 -2.51 -8.68 3.08
N LEU A 132 -3.63 -9.32 2.74
CA LEU A 132 -4.35 -9.05 1.50
C LEU A 132 -5.34 -7.88 1.62
N VAL A 133 -5.79 -7.56 2.83
CA VAL A 133 -6.73 -6.45 3.08
C VAL A 133 -5.98 -5.26 3.68
N ASN A 134 -5.44 -5.42 4.89
CA ASN A 134 -4.88 -4.31 5.67
C ASN A 134 -3.58 -3.76 5.05
N ASP A 135 -2.88 -4.57 4.25
CA ASP A 135 -1.69 -4.17 3.51
C ASP A 135 -1.94 -4.01 2.01
N PHE A 136 -2.19 -5.09 1.26
CA PHE A 136 -2.37 -5.02 -0.21
C PHE A 136 -3.51 -4.09 -0.63
N ALA A 137 -4.75 -4.35 -0.19
CA ALA A 137 -5.89 -3.54 -0.62
C ALA A 137 -5.76 -2.09 -0.13
N SER A 138 -5.26 -1.87 1.09
CA SER A 138 -4.97 -0.54 1.62
C SER A 138 -3.93 0.23 0.79
N GLN A 139 -2.89 -0.44 0.28
CA GLN A 139 -1.92 0.17 -0.65
C GLN A 139 -2.54 0.41 -2.03
N TRP A 140 -3.22 -0.61 -2.60
CA TRP A 140 -3.82 -0.53 -3.92
C TRP A 140 -4.87 0.59 -3.99
N LEU A 141 -5.70 0.74 -2.97
CA LEU A 141 -6.79 1.72 -2.93
C LEU A 141 -6.40 3.03 -2.21
N ASN A 142 -5.15 3.16 -1.77
CA ASN A 142 -4.62 4.30 -1.03
C ASN A 142 -5.40 4.63 0.26
N LEU A 143 -5.90 3.62 0.98
CA LEU A 143 -6.71 3.81 2.19
C LEU A 143 -5.95 4.51 3.32
N ARG A 144 -4.61 4.39 3.35
CA ARG A 144 -3.76 5.12 4.31
C ARG A 144 -3.91 6.65 4.24
N ARG A 145 -4.35 7.18 3.09
CA ARG A 145 -4.59 8.62 2.90
C ARG A 145 -5.92 9.09 3.47
N VAL A 146 -6.80 8.19 3.88
CA VAL A 146 -8.10 8.55 4.48
C VAL A 146 -7.86 9.39 5.74
N ASP A 147 -6.97 8.94 6.64
CA ASP A 147 -6.64 9.65 7.88
C ASP A 147 -5.88 10.98 7.65
N GLU A 148 -5.27 11.15 6.48
CA GLU A 148 -4.57 12.38 6.07
C GLU A 148 -5.52 13.41 5.43
N THR A 149 -6.77 13.02 5.17
CA THR A 149 -7.69 13.88 4.43
C THR A 149 -8.20 15.02 5.31
N VAL A 150 -8.06 16.25 4.82
CA VAL A 150 -8.58 17.45 5.47
C VAL A 150 -9.81 17.94 4.70
N VAL A 151 -10.89 18.21 5.42
CA VAL A 151 -12.13 18.76 4.87
C VAL A 151 -12.47 20.05 5.62
N ASP A 152 -13.03 21.02 4.91
CA ASP A 152 -13.49 22.28 5.48
C ASP A 152 -14.70 22.03 6.40
N PRO A 153 -14.56 22.19 7.73
CA PRO A 153 -15.62 21.87 8.69
C PRO A 153 -16.77 22.88 8.66
N ASP A 154 -16.55 24.12 8.17
CA ASP A 154 -17.62 25.12 8.05
C ASP A 154 -18.59 24.73 6.92
N ARG A 155 -18.06 24.06 5.88
CA ARG A 155 -18.83 23.57 4.74
C ARG A 155 -19.38 22.17 4.93
N TYR A 156 -18.65 21.33 5.64
CA TYR A 156 -19.00 19.94 5.92
C TYR A 156 -18.94 19.69 7.44
N PRO A 157 -19.91 20.19 8.24
CA PRO A 157 -19.91 20.08 9.69
C PRO A 157 -20.01 18.63 10.21
N GLN A 158 -20.44 17.72 9.34
CA GLN A 158 -20.44 16.28 9.56
C GLN A 158 -19.05 15.63 9.35
N TYR A 159 -18.00 16.39 9.11
CA TYR A 159 -16.63 15.87 9.05
C TYR A 159 -16.06 15.69 10.46
N ASP A 160 -15.54 14.50 10.76
CA ASP A 160 -14.75 14.23 11.97
C ASP A 160 -13.85 12.99 11.78
N LEU A 161 -12.90 12.78 12.70
CA LEU A 161 -11.97 11.64 12.67
C LEU A 161 -12.64 10.28 12.89
N SER A 162 -13.84 10.24 13.49
CA SER A 162 -14.59 8.99 13.65
C SER A 162 -15.19 8.53 12.32
N LEU A 163 -15.63 9.49 11.48
CA LEU A 163 -16.13 9.22 10.15
C LEU A 163 -15.04 8.73 9.20
N LEU A 164 -13.85 9.37 9.22
CA LEU A 164 -12.72 8.92 8.41
C LEU A 164 -12.30 7.48 8.75
N ARG A 165 -12.18 7.16 10.04
CA ARG A 165 -11.92 5.78 10.47
C ARG A 165 -13.02 4.82 10.02
N ALA A 166 -14.28 5.23 10.11
CA ALA A 166 -15.39 4.40 9.66
C ALA A 166 -15.38 4.14 8.14
N PHE A 167 -14.91 5.09 7.32
CA PHE A 167 -14.68 4.87 5.89
C PHE A 167 -13.60 3.83 5.62
N GLY A 168 -12.47 3.89 6.34
CA GLY A 168 -11.42 2.89 6.21
C GLY A 168 -11.92 1.49 6.58
N GLU A 169 -12.56 1.37 7.74
CA GLU A 169 -13.07 0.10 8.26
C GLU A 169 -14.19 -0.50 7.38
N GLU A 170 -15.05 0.33 6.78
CA GLU A 170 -16.02 -0.12 5.76
C GLU A 170 -15.31 -0.85 4.61
N THR A 171 -14.27 -0.24 4.04
CA THR A 171 -13.56 -0.80 2.89
C THR A 171 -12.81 -2.06 3.27
N GLU A 172 -12.13 -2.07 4.41
CA GLU A 172 -11.40 -3.24 4.92
C GLU A 172 -12.36 -4.42 5.13
N LEU A 173 -13.46 -4.23 5.86
CA LEU A 173 -14.46 -5.28 6.08
C LEU A 173 -15.12 -5.76 4.77
N PHE A 174 -15.38 -4.83 3.85
CA PHE A 174 -15.95 -5.16 2.54
C PHE A 174 -15.02 -6.05 1.72
N VAL A 175 -13.75 -5.67 1.56
CA VAL A 175 -12.76 -6.47 0.83
C VAL A 175 -12.53 -7.81 1.56
N ALA A 176 -12.38 -7.81 2.88
CA ALA A 176 -12.22 -9.02 3.68
C ALA A 176 -13.37 -10.01 3.49
N SER A 177 -14.62 -9.54 3.48
CA SER A 177 -15.79 -10.39 3.20
C SER A 177 -15.71 -11.02 1.81
N THR A 178 -15.33 -10.26 0.78
CA THR A 178 -15.19 -10.84 -0.57
C THR A 178 -14.06 -11.87 -0.66
N LEU A 179 -12.95 -11.64 0.04
CA LEU A 179 -11.81 -12.55 0.08
C LEU A 179 -12.15 -13.86 0.81
N HIS A 180 -12.72 -13.78 2.02
CA HIS A 180 -13.03 -14.95 2.85
C HIS A 180 -14.16 -15.81 2.27
N GLU A 181 -15.15 -15.18 1.63
CA GLU A 181 -16.23 -15.89 0.95
C GLU A 181 -15.81 -16.37 -0.46
N ASP A 182 -14.54 -16.16 -0.84
CA ASP A 182 -13.97 -16.45 -2.15
C ASP A 182 -14.86 -15.95 -3.31
N ARG A 183 -15.36 -14.72 -3.17
CA ARG A 183 -16.24 -14.08 -4.16
C ARG A 183 -15.48 -13.73 -5.43
N SER A 184 -16.24 -13.50 -6.51
CA SER A 184 -15.68 -12.89 -7.71
C SER A 184 -15.13 -11.51 -7.38
N VAL A 185 -13.98 -11.13 -7.94
CA VAL A 185 -13.51 -9.75 -7.82
C VAL A 185 -14.47 -8.76 -8.45
N HIS A 186 -15.34 -9.17 -9.39
CA HIS A 186 -16.40 -8.30 -9.91
C HIS A 186 -17.37 -7.81 -8.84
N ASP A 187 -17.53 -8.56 -7.73
CA ASP A 187 -18.38 -8.13 -6.60
C ASP A 187 -17.84 -6.86 -5.95
N LEU A 188 -16.53 -6.56 -6.08
CA LEU A 188 -15.99 -5.26 -5.67
C LEU A 188 -16.62 -4.09 -6.43
N LEU A 189 -17.22 -4.32 -7.60
CA LEU A 189 -17.92 -3.29 -8.38
C LEU A 189 -19.43 -3.38 -8.23
N SER A 190 -19.98 -4.59 -8.17
CA SER A 190 -21.41 -4.85 -8.31
C SER A 190 -22.13 -5.15 -7.00
N ALA A 191 -21.44 -5.37 -5.88
CA ALA A 191 -22.08 -5.74 -4.62
C ALA A 191 -23.20 -4.78 -4.23
N ASP A 192 -24.32 -5.36 -3.81
CA ASP A 192 -25.53 -4.67 -3.34
C ASP A 192 -25.55 -4.54 -1.81
N TYR A 193 -24.39 -4.64 -1.17
CA TYR A 193 -24.23 -4.53 0.26
C TYR A 193 -22.97 -3.75 0.61
N THR A 194 -22.91 -3.27 1.84
CA THR A 194 -21.68 -2.74 2.45
C THR A 194 -21.66 -3.03 3.96
N PHE A 195 -20.63 -2.58 4.66
CA PHE A 195 -20.51 -2.71 6.11
C PHE A 195 -20.70 -1.35 6.78
N LEU A 196 -21.67 -1.25 7.68
CA LEU A 196 -22.04 0.02 8.31
C LEU A 196 -22.08 -0.10 9.84
N ASN A 197 -21.56 0.92 10.51
CA ASN A 197 -21.95 1.30 11.86
C ASN A 197 -22.92 2.49 11.82
N GLU A 198 -23.40 2.96 12.97
CA GLU A 198 -24.34 4.09 13.04
C GLU A 198 -23.78 5.37 12.41
N ARG A 199 -22.51 5.68 12.67
CA ARG A 199 -21.88 6.91 12.18
C ARG A 199 -21.87 6.99 10.66
N LEU A 200 -21.56 5.87 10.02
CA LEU A 200 -21.51 5.74 8.57
C LEU A 200 -22.91 5.65 7.96
N ALA A 201 -23.83 4.95 8.63
CA ALA A 201 -25.23 4.87 8.22
C ALA A 201 -25.89 6.26 8.18
N GLN A 202 -25.61 7.13 9.16
CA GLN A 202 -26.05 8.53 9.15
C GLN A 202 -25.48 9.29 7.95
N GLN A 203 -24.18 9.15 7.68
CA GLN A 203 -23.53 9.78 6.51
C GLN A 203 -24.16 9.34 5.19
N TYR A 204 -24.59 8.08 5.09
CA TYR A 204 -25.18 7.51 3.88
C TYR A 204 -26.71 7.62 3.81
N GLY A 205 -27.36 8.16 4.84
CA GLY A 205 -28.81 8.28 4.91
C GLY A 205 -29.53 6.93 5.01
N ILE A 206 -28.90 5.92 5.64
CA ILE A 206 -29.44 4.57 5.81
C ILE A 206 -30.01 4.45 7.23
N PRO A 207 -31.34 4.35 7.40
CA PRO A 207 -31.95 4.28 8.73
C PRO A 207 -31.82 2.88 9.37
N GLY A 208 -32.05 2.80 10.68
CA GLY A 208 -32.18 1.51 11.39
C GLY A 208 -30.87 0.86 11.83
N ILE A 209 -29.74 1.55 11.73
CA ILE A 209 -28.42 1.09 12.19
C ILE A 209 -28.01 1.90 13.42
N TYR A 210 -27.72 1.21 14.52
CA TYR A 210 -27.42 1.82 15.82
C TYR A 210 -26.15 1.20 16.45
N GLY A 211 -25.34 2.04 17.11
CA GLY A 211 -24.10 1.65 17.78
C GLY A 211 -22.88 1.62 16.87
N SER A 212 -21.71 1.44 17.50
CA SER A 212 -20.39 1.47 16.85
C SER A 212 -20.04 0.20 16.06
N GLN A 213 -20.75 -0.90 16.27
CA GLN A 213 -20.45 -2.19 15.64
C GLN A 213 -20.87 -2.20 14.16
N PHE A 214 -19.93 -2.59 13.30
CA PHE A 214 -20.17 -2.78 11.88
C PHE A 214 -21.03 -4.02 11.62
N ARG A 215 -21.93 -3.91 10.63
CA ARG A 215 -22.73 -5.03 10.14
C ARG A 215 -22.89 -4.95 8.63
N ARG A 216 -23.01 -6.11 7.99
CA ARG A 216 -23.34 -6.21 6.57
C ARG A 216 -24.78 -5.76 6.35
N VAL A 217 -24.99 -4.76 5.49
CA VAL A 217 -26.30 -4.15 5.20
C VAL A 217 -26.54 -4.14 3.70
N LEU A 218 -27.72 -4.58 3.28
CA LEU A 218 -28.18 -4.50 1.89
C LEU A 218 -28.51 -3.05 1.51
N LEU A 219 -28.18 -2.66 0.28
CA LEU A 219 -28.29 -1.32 -0.27
C LEU A 219 -29.42 -1.30 -1.31
N PRO A 220 -30.65 -0.92 -0.92
CA PRO A 220 -31.81 -1.01 -1.81
C PRO A 220 -31.74 -0.06 -3.01
N LYS A 221 -31.03 1.06 -2.89
CA LYS A 221 -30.78 2.02 -3.99
C LYS A 221 -29.42 1.74 -4.62
N HIS A 222 -29.33 0.59 -5.27
CA HIS A 222 -28.07 0.13 -5.85
C HIS A 222 -27.53 1.08 -6.92
N ASP A 223 -28.39 1.86 -7.56
CA ASP A 223 -28.04 2.93 -8.49
C ASP A 223 -27.26 4.08 -7.84
N GLN A 224 -27.44 4.29 -6.53
CA GLN A 224 -26.81 5.36 -5.76
C GLN A 224 -25.63 4.88 -4.92
N ARG A 225 -25.64 3.64 -4.46
CA ARG A 225 -24.57 3.09 -3.62
C ARG A 225 -24.48 1.57 -3.77
N GLY A 226 -23.26 1.07 -3.87
CA GLY A 226 -22.97 -0.35 -4.02
C GLY A 226 -21.59 -0.54 -4.62
N GLY A 227 -20.88 -1.57 -4.17
CA GLY A 227 -19.48 -1.80 -4.51
C GLY A 227 -18.55 -0.68 -4.02
N LEU A 228 -17.29 -0.83 -4.39
CA LEU A 228 -16.15 -0.04 -3.93
C LEU A 228 -16.20 1.41 -4.40
N LEU A 229 -16.69 1.66 -5.62
CA LEU A 229 -16.68 2.98 -6.25
C LEU A 229 -17.59 4.01 -5.54
N ALA A 230 -18.51 3.52 -4.71
CA ALA A 230 -19.43 4.35 -3.93
C ALA A 230 -18.97 4.56 -2.47
N GLN A 231 -17.87 3.92 -2.03
CA GLN A 231 -17.42 4.00 -0.64
C GLN A 231 -16.74 5.33 -0.33
N GLY A 232 -16.95 5.80 0.90
CA GLY A 232 -16.49 7.12 1.33
C GLY A 232 -14.98 7.26 1.34
N SER A 233 -14.24 6.18 1.61
CA SER A 233 -12.77 6.13 1.62
C SER A 233 -12.16 6.52 0.27
N LEU A 234 -12.75 6.05 -0.83
CA LEU A 234 -12.31 6.40 -2.18
C LEU A 234 -12.76 7.81 -2.59
N LEU A 235 -13.96 8.21 -2.17
CA LEU A 235 -14.56 9.49 -2.56
C LEU A 235 -13.90 10.68 -1.83
N VAL A 236 -13.54 10.50 -0.56
CA VAL A 236 -12.92 11.55 0.27
C VAL A 236 -11.47 11.79 -0.13
N THR A 237 -10.70 10.71 -0.40
CA THR A 237 -9.28 10.80 -0.80
C THR A 237 -9.07 11.35 -2.22
N THR A 238 -10.15 11.48 -2.99
CA THR A 238 -10.17 12.05 -4.35
C THR A 238 -10.88 13.40 -4.42
N SER A 239 -11.05 14.07 -3.28
CA SER A 239 -11.64 15.40 -3.17
C SER A 239 -10.64 16.43 -2.61
N TYR A 240 -10.92 17.71 -2.82
CA TYR A 240 -10.25 18.80 -2.11
C TYR A 240 -11.01 19.14 -0.82
N PRO A 241 -10.41 19.89 0.13
CA PRO A 241 -11.08 20.19 1.39
C PRO A 241 -12.43 20.88 1.25
N ASP A 242 -12.58 21.73 0.23
CA ASP A 242 -13.76 22.57 0.00
C ASP A 242 -14.72 22.01 -1.07
N ARG A 243 -14.29 21.05 -1.91
CA ARG A 243 -15.03 20.63 -3.11
C ARG A 243 -14.63 19.27 -3.67
N THR A 244 -15.52 18.69 -4.47
CA THR A 244 -15.20 17.48 -5.24
C THR A 244 -14.19 17.75 -6.34
N SER A 245 -13.58 16.69 -6.87
CA SER A 245 -12.65 16.77 -8.00
C SER A 245 -12.88 15.64 -9.01
N PRO A 246 -13.62 15.88 -10.10
CA PRO A 246 -13.76 14.93 -11.20
C PRO A 246 -12.42 14.44 -11.72
N VAL A 247 -11.41 15.32 -11.74
CA VAL A 247 -10.07 15.01 -12.24
C VAL A 247 -9.37 13.98 -11.35
N LEU A 248 -9.41 14.16 -10.02
CA LEU A 248 -8.80 13.20 -9.08
C LEU A 248 -9.57 11.89 -9.04
N ARG A 249 -10.90 11.93 -9.10
CA ARG A 249 -11.77 10.75 -9.21
C ARG A 249 -11.49 9.94 -10.47
N GLY A 250 -11.48 10.60 -11.63
CA GLY A 250 -11.16 9.98 -12.91
C GLY A 250 -9.74 9.41 -12.97
N LYS A 251 -8.76 10.12 -12.40
CA LYS A 251 -7.38 9.62 -12.26
C LYS A 251 -7.32 8.35 -11.40
N MET A 252 -8.03 8.33 -10.26
CA MET A 252 -8.10 7.15 -9.41
C MET A 252 -8.74 5.98 -10.16
N LEU A 253 -9.86 6.20 -10.85
CA LEU A 253 -10.50 5.17 -11.66
C LEU A 253 -9.54 4.60 -12.71
N LEU A 254 -8.84 5.47 -13.46
CA LEU A 254 -7.90 5.03 -14.49
C LEU A 254 -6.72 4.24 -13.92
N ASN A 255 -6.08 4.74 -12.86
CA ASN A 255 -4.89 4.12 -12.28
C ASN A 255 -5.18 2.84 -11.47
N ASN A 256 -6.30 2.82 -10.74
CA ASN A 256 -6.58 1.82 -9.72
C ASN A 256 -7.63 0.81 -10.17
N ILE A 257 -8.56 1.20 -11.05
CA ILE A 257 -9.68 0.34 -11.47
C ILE A 257 -9.49 -0.14 -12.91
N PHE A 258 -9.19 0.76 -13.86
CA PHE A 258 -8.93 0.39 -15.25
C PHE A 258 -7.50 -0.09 -15.52
N GLY A 259 -6.52 0.21 -14.65
CA GLY A 259 -5.13 -0.18 -14.90
C GLY A 259 -4.47 0.57 -16.06
N LEU A 260 -4.94 1.78 -16.36
CA LEU A 260 -4.47 2.67 -17.41
C LEU A 260 -3.72 3.87 -16.78
N PRO A 261 -2.41 3.73 -16.48
CA PRO A 261 -1.67 4.78 -15.79
C PRO A 261 -1.59 6.07 -16.62
N ILE A 262 -1.87 7.20 -15.97
CA ILE A 262 -1.80 8.53 -16.60
C ILE A 262 -0.53 9.26 -16.17
N PRO A 263 0.18 9.97 -17.07
CA PRO A 263 1.30 10.81 -16.71
C PRO A 263 0.91 11.92 -15.71
N PRO A 264 1.87 12.44 -14.94
CA PRO A 264 1.63 13.62 -14.10
C PRO A 264 1.23 14.84 -14.96
N PRO A 265 0.50 15.82 -14.38
CA PRO A 265 0.16 17.03 -15.10
C PRO A 265 1.42 17.81 -15.51
N PRO A 266 1.39 18.57 -16.62
CA PRO A 266 2.49 19.46 -16.99
C PRO A 266 2.83 20.47 -15.89
N PRO A 267 4.09 20.92 -15.77
CA PRO A 267 4.46 21.98 -14.83
C PRO A 267 3.73 23.30 -15.13
N GLY A 268 3.41 24.07 -14.08
CA GLY A 268 2.88 25.44 -14.22
C GLY A 268 1.40 25.54 -14.59
N VAL A 269 0.63 24.46 -14.48
CA VAL A 269 -0.84 24.51 -14.68
C VAL A 269 -1.47 25.29 -13.52
N PRO A 270 -2.16 26.41 -13.77
CA PRO A 270 -2.81 27.17 -12.71
C PRO A 270 -3.94 26.35 -12.09
N PRO A 271 -4.22 26.52 -10.78
CA PRO A 271 -5.38 25.92 -10.16
C PRO A 271 -6.66 26.34 -10.89
N LEU A 272 -7.68 25.48 -10.83
CA LEU A 272 -9.03 25.83 -11.26
C LEU A 272 -9.54 26.92 -10.31
N ASP A 273 -9.23 28.20 -10.57
CA ASP A 273 -9.68 29.30 -9.73
C ASP A 273 -11.10 29.75 -10.09
N SER A 274 -11.91 29.97 -9.06
CA SER A 274 -13.09 30.82 -9.15
C SER A 274 -12.63 32.26 -8.96
N LYS A 275 -12.49 33.03 -10.04
CA LYS A 275 -12.19 34.47 -9.94
C LYS A 275 -13.26 35.13 -9.04
N PRO A 276 -12.89 35.97 -8.05
CA PRO A 276 -13.87 36.72 -7.27
C PRO A 276 -14.78 37.54 -8.20
N GLY A 277 -16.10 37.37 -8.06
CA GLY A 277 -17.11 38.04 -8.91
C GLY A 277 -17.41 37.35 -10.26
N ALA A 278 -16.76 36.23 -10.59
CA ALA A 278 -17.19 35.42 -11.73
C ALA A 278 -18.52 34.74 -11.43
N LYS A 279 -19.35 34.54 -12.47
CA LYS A 279 -20.60 33.76 -12.35
C LYS A 279 -20.32 32.43 -11.66
N LEU A 280 -21.21 32.04 -10.74
CA LEU A 280 -21.20 30.72 -10.10
C LEU A 280 -21.35 29.64 -11.19
N ALA A 281 -20.20 29.14 -11.65
CA ALA A 281 -20.10 28.13 -12.67
C ALA A 281 -19.98 26.75 -12.00
N THR A 282 -20.65 25.75 -12.55
CA THR A 282 -20.53 24.36 -12.09
C THR A 282 -19.07 23.89 -12.25
N LEU A 283 -18.67 22.85 -11.51
CA LEU A 283 -17.35 22.25 -11.71
C LEU A 283 -17.13 21.78 -13.16
N ARG A 284 -18.19 21.25 -13.79
CA ARG A 284 -18.18 20.87 -15.21
C ARG A 284 -17.93 22.07 -16.12
N GLU A 285 -18.61 23.20 -15.90
CA GLU A 285 -18.42 24.43 -16.69
C GLU A 285 -16.98 24.97 -16.53
N ARG A 286 -16.44 24.95 -15.31
CA ARG A 286 -15.05 25.36 -15.03
C ARG A 286 -14.03 24.46 -15.72
N LEU A 287 -14.27 23.14 -15.69
CA LEU A 287 -13.37 22.18 -16.33
C LEU A 287 -13.47 22.24 -17.86
N ALA A 288 -14.66 22.48 -18.42
CA ALA A 288 -14.83 22.74 -19.84
C ALA A 288 -14.02 23.96 -20.29
N GLN A 289 -14.04 25.05 -19.52
CA GLN A 289 -13.20 26.23 -19.79
C GLN A 289 -11.70 25.89 -19.73
N HIS A 290 -11.27 25.11 -18.73
CA HIS A 290 -9.88 24.67 -18.59
C HIS A 290 -9.40 23.84 -19.78
N ARG A 291 -10.29 23.03 -20.37
CA ARG A 291 -10.01 22.17 -21.52
C ARG A 291 -9.98 22.89 -22.87
N ASN A 292 -10.27 24.18 -22.91
CA ASN A 292 -10.07 24.96 -24.14
C ASN A 292 -8.59 24.99 -24.57
N ASN A 293 -7.66 24.70 -23.66
CA ASN A 293 -6.27 24.45 -24.01
C ASN A 293 -6.11 23.03 -24.61
N PRO A 294 -5.68 22.88 -25.88
CA PRO A 294 -5.50 21.58 -26.51
C PRO A 294 -4.55 20.64 -25.75
N ALA A 295 -3.52 21.18 -25.10
CA ALA A 295 -2.58 20.39 -24.31
C ALA A 295 -3.25 19.69 -23.11
N CYS A 296 -4.25 20.34 -22.50
CA CYS A 296 -5.02 19.79 -21.39
C CYS A 296 -6.07 18.79 -21.88
N ASN A 297 -6.75 19.09 -22.99
CA ASN A 297 -7.87 18.27 -23.46
C ASN A 297 -7.47 16.83 -23.82
N ASN A 298 -6.22 16.60 -24.27
CA ASN A 298 -5.72 15.26 -24.62
C ASN A 298 -5.87 14.24 -23.47
N CYS A 299 -5.52 14.62 -22.24
CA CYS A 299 -5.67 13.73 -21.08
C CYS A 299 -7.10 13.83 -20.49
N HIS A 300 -7.65 15.03 -20.41
CA HIS A 300 -8.97 15.27 -19.81
C HIS A 300 -10.14 14.62 -20.57
N ALA A 301 -9.99 14.39 -21.88
CA ALA A 301 -10.97 13.64 -22.66
C ALA A 301 -11.12 12.17 -22.19
N VAL A 302 -10.10 11.61 -21.52
CA VAL A 302 -10.15 10.28 -20.91
C VAL A 302 -10.55 10.35 -19.44
N ILE A 303 -10.05 11.34 -18.72
CA ILE A 303 -10.21 11.47 -17.26
C ILE A 303 -11.63 11.90 -16.87
N ASP A 304 -12.08 13.01 -17.44
CA ASP A 304 -13.25 13.71 -16.91
C ASP A 304 -14.55 12.92 -17.07
N PRO A 305 -14.83 12.23 -18.20
CA PRO A 305 -16.06 11.44 -18.33
C PRO A 305 -16.23 10.42 -17.20
N LEU A 306 -15.13 9.81 -16.75
CA LEU A 306 -15.13 8.85 -15.65
C LEU A 306 -15.33 9.54 -14.31
N GLY A 307 -14.66 10.67 -14.09
CA GLY A 307 -14.81 11.47 -12.87
C GLY A 307 -16.21 12.03 -12.68
N PHE A 308 -16.81 12.52 -13.75
CA PHE A 308 -18.16 13.07 -13.76
C PHE A 308 -19.23 12.05 -13.34
N ALA A 309 -19.03 10.79 -13.68
CA ALA A 309 -19.94 9.71 -13.29
C ALA A 309 -20.08 9.56 -11.75
N LEU A 310 -19.13 10.09 -10.97
CA LEU A 310 -19.15 10.06 -9.52
C LEU A 310 -19.60 11.39 -8.88
N GLU A 311 -19.95 12.42 -9.66
CA GLU A 311 -20.22 13.75 -9.10
C GLU A 311 -21.51 13.85 -8.27
N ASN A 312 -22.39 12.86 -8.37
CA ASN A 312 -23.51 12.69 -7.42
C ASN A 312 -23.05 12.37 -6.00
N PHE A 313 -21.77 12.10 -5.76
CA PHE A 313 -21.20 12.04 -4.43
C PHE A 313 -20.51 13.35 -4.06
N ASP A 314 -20.82 13.89 -2.88
CA ASP A 314 -20.12 15.05 -2.31
C ASP A 314 -18.70 14.71 -1.82
N VAL A 315 -18.04 15.66 -1.17
CA VAL A 315 -16.68 15.49 -0.64
C VAL A 315 -16.57 14.33 0.37
N LEU A 316 -17.59 14.13 1.21
CA LEU A 316 -17.64 13.07 2.21
C LEU A 316 -18.37 11.82 1.70
N GLY A 317 -18.53 11.69 0.39
CA GLY A 317 -19.19 10.55 -0.24
C GLY A 317 -20.70 10.44 0.03
N GLY A 318 -21.35 11.48 0.51
CA GLY A 318 -22.82 11.58 0.62
C GLY A 318 -23.48 11.78 -0.74
N TRP A 319 -24.67 11.22 -0.95
CA TRP A 319 -25.38 11.34 -2.23
C TRP A 319 -26.07 12.71 -2.36
N ARG A 320 -25.95 13.34 -3.52
CA ARG A 320 -26.51 14.65 -3.86
C ARG A 320 -27.01 14.71 -5.31
N THR A 321 -27.98 15.60 -5.54
CA THR A 321 -28.56 15.89 -6.87
C THR A 321 -28.28 17.29 -7.36
N LYS A 322 -27.78 18.16 -6.47
CA LYS A 322 -27.38 19.53 -6.78
C LYS A 322 -25.93 19.75 -6.40
N ASP A 323 -25.23 20.51 -7.21
CA ASP A 323 -23.86 20.91 -6.95
C ASP A 323 -23.78 22.00 -5.86
N GLU A 324 -22.58 22.43 -5.54
CA GLU A 324 -22.34 23.41 -4.50
C GLU A 324 -22.82 24.83 -4.86
N THR A 325 -23.20 25.05 -6.12
CA THR A 325 -23.85 26.29 -6.59
C THR A 325 -25.37 26.18 -6.59
N GLY A 326 -25.92 25.02 -6.20
CA GLY A 326 -27.37 24.75 -6.18
C GLY A 326 -27.95 24.31 -7.53
N LYS A 327 -27.11 24.13 -8.57
CA LYS A 327 -27.52 23.67 -9.90
C LYS A 327 -27.62 22.13 -9.95
N PRO A 328 -28.49 21.55 -10.79
CA PRO A 328 -28.53 20.09 -10.96
C PRO A 328 -27.18 19.52 -11.39
N ILE A 329 -26.82 18.36 -10.84
CA ILE A 329 -25.60 17.65 -11.23
C ILE A 329 -25.80 16.97 -12.57
N ASP A 330 -24.91 17.26 -13.50
CA ASP A 330 -24.72 16.48 -14.72
C ASP A 330 -23.61 15.45 -14.48
N SER A 331 -24.00 14.19 -14.33
CA SER A 331 -23.11 13.04 -14.16
C SER A 331 -22.86 12.27 -15.46
N SER A 332 -23.24 12.84 -16.60
CA SER A 332 -23.08 12.20 -17.90
C SER A 332 -21.66 12.34 -18.45
N GLY A 333 -21.17 11.35 -19.19
CA GLY A 333 -19.86 11.40 -19.82
C GLY A 333 -19.81 10.56 -21.08
N THR A 334 -18.93 10.92 -22.01
CA THR A 334 -18.65 10.11 -23.20
C THR A 334 -17.17 9.80 -23.23
N THR A 335 -16.84 8.51 -23.23
CA THR A 335 -15.47 8.01 -23.34
C THR A 335 -14.90 8.28 -24.74
N LEU A 336 -13.58 8.16 -24.92
CA LEU A 336 -12.95 8.28 -26.25
C LEU A 336 -13.44 7.24 -27.26
N SER A 337 -13.91 6.07 -26.81
CA SER A 337 -14.50 5.07 -27.70
C SER A 337 -15.95 5.39 -28.09
N GLY A 338 -16.52 6.47 -27.57
CA GLY A 338 -17.91 6.87 -27.80
C GLY A 338 -18.93 6.24 -26.84
N ALA A 339 -18.50 5.39 -25.90
CA ALA A 339 -19.40 4.83 -24.90
C ALA A 339 -19.91 5.93 -23.96
N LYS A 340 -21.24 5.99 -23.77
CA LYS A 340 -21.92 6.91 -22.86
C LYS A 340 -21.94 6.33 -21.44
N ILE A 341 -21.73 7.20 -20.46
CA ILE A 341 -21.74 6.89 -19.04
C ILE A 341 -22.76 7.82 -18.38
N GLU A 342 -23.64 7.26 -17.55
CA GLU A 342 -24.59 8.01 -16.74
C GLU A 342 -24.45 7.59 -15.28
N GLY A 343 -23.80 8.45 -14.48
CA GLY A 343 -23.62 8.23 -13.05
C GLY A 343 -22.88 6.93 -12.70
N LEU A 344 -23.00 6.52 -11.43
CA LEU A 344 -22.36 5.32 -10.90
C LEU A 344 -22.80 4.04 -11.65
N SER A 345 -24.08 3.92 -11.99
CA SER A 345 -24.61 2.76 -12.70
C SER A 345 -24.03 2.61 -14.10
N GLY A 346 -23.94 3.69 -14.87
CA GLY A 346 -23.30 3.67 -16.18
C GLY A 346 -21.82 3.33 -16.10
N LEU A 347 -21.11 3.84 -15.07
CA LEU A 347 -19.69 3.54 -14.87
C LEU A 347 -19.46 2.06 -14.55
N ARG A 348 -20.29 1.47 -13.68
CA ARG A 348 -20.24 0.03 -13.40
C ARG A 348 -20.57 -0.80 -14.63
N ALA A 349 -21.61 -0.43 -15.38
CA ALA A 349 -21.97 -1.11 -16.62
C ALA A 349 -20.81 -1.08 -17.62
N LEU A 350 -20.11 0.05 -17.76
CA LEU A 350 -18.92 0.16 -18.61
C LEU A 350 -17.79 -0.80 -18.16
N LEU A 351 -17.52 -0.87 -16.85
CA LEU A 351 -16.47 -1.75 -16.30
C LEU A 351 -16.83 -3.24 -16.43
N LEU A 352 -18.12 -3.58 -16.35
CA LEU A 352 -18.61 -4.96 -16.45
C LEU A 352 -18.86 -5.40 -17.90
N ALA A 353 -18.88 -4.47 -18.87
CA ALA A 353 -19.05 -4.79 -20.29
C ALA A 353 -17.85 -5.57 -20.87
N ASP A 354 -16.64 -5.30 -20.38
CA ASP A 354 -15.47 -6.15 -20.60
C ASP A 354 -15.14 -6.88 -19.29
N PRO A 355 -15.54 -8.16 -19.16
CA PRO A 355 -15.39 -8.90 -17.91
C PRO A 355 -13.92 -9.13 -17.54
N GLU A 356 -12.97 -9.04 -18.47
CA GLU A 356 -11.55 -9.24 -18.15
C GLU A 356 -10.85 -7.96 -17.67
N GLN A 357 -11.36 -6.77 -17.99
CA GLN A 357 -10.67 -5.50 -17.75
C GLN A 357 -10.37 -5.29 -16.26
N PHE A 358 -11.39 -5.41 -15.41
CA PHE A 358 -11.21 -5.19 -13.97
C PHE A 358 -10.39 -6.30 -13.30
N PRO A 359 -10.68 -7.61 -13.50
CA PRO A 359 -9.83 -8.69 -12.99
C PRO A 359 -8.37 -8.59 -13.42
N ARG A 360 -8.10 -8.09 -14.63
CA ARG A 360 -6.74 -7.82 -15.10
C ARG A 360 -6.05 -6.78 -14.25
N THR A 361 -6.69 -5.64 -14.00
CA THR A 361 -6.13 -4.62 -13.10
C THR A 361 -5.86 -5.21 -11.71
N VAL A 362 -6.81 -5.95 -11.14
CA VAL A 362 -6.63 -6.59 -9.82
C VAL A 362 -5.43 -7.54 -9.84
N THR A 363 -5.32 -8.38 -10.87
CA THR A 363 -4.21 -9.33 -11.04
C THR A 363 -2.88 -8.60 -11.18
N GLU A 364 -2.82 -7.50 -11.95
CA GLU A 364 -1.61 -6.69 -12.09
C GLU A 364 -1.14 -6.10 -10.74
N LYS A 365 -2.07 -5.55 -9.95
CA LYS A 365 -1.75 -4.98 -8.64
C LYS A 365 -1.33 -6.07 -7.66
N LEU A 366 -2.06 -7.18 -7.64
CA LEU A 366 -1.80 -8.31 -6.74
C LEU A 366 -0.49 -9.02 -7.08
N MET A 367 -0.17 -9.19 -8.35
CA MET A 367 1.09 -9.78 -8.79
C MET A 367 2.29 -8.88 -8.48
N ALA A 368 2.15 -7.56 -8.62
CA ALA A 368 3.19 -6.61 -8.18
C ALA A 368 3.45 -6.74 -6.67
N TYR A 369 2.38 -6.86 -5.88
CA TYR A 369 2.46 -7.10 -4.43
C TYR A 369 3.15 -8.44 -4.11
N ALA A 370 2.70 -9.52 -4.76
CA ALA A 370 3.24 -10.87 -4.58
C ALA A 370 4.74 -10.98 -4.87
N LEU A 371 5.20 -10.28 -5.91
CA LEU A 371 6.60 -10.30 -6.34
C LEU A 371 7.47 -9.27 -5.61
N GLY A 372 6.88 -8.30 -4.90
CA GLY A 372 7.59 -7.21 -4.25
C GLY A 372 8.35 -6.29 -5.22
N ARG A 373 7.90 -6.20 -6.48
CA ARG A 373 8.52 -5.37 -7.53
C ARG A 373 7.49 -4.81 -8.48
N ARG A 374 7.88 -3.77 -9.23
CA ARG A 374 7.09 -3.31 -10.37
C ARG A 374 7.04 -4.39 -11.44
N LEU A 375 5.88 -4.47 -12.09
CA LEU A 375 5.70 -5.32 -13.26
C LEU A 375 6.25 -4.62 -14.50
N GLU A 376 6.83 -5.42 -15.38
CA GLU A 376 7.42 -5.01 -16.64
C GLU A 376 6.60 -5.55 -17.81
N TYR A 377 6.94 -5.12 -19.02
CA TYR A 377 6.20 -5.53 -20.22
C TYR A 377 6.16 -7.06 -20.42
N TYR A 378 7.19 -7.77 -19.97
CA TYR A 378 7.30 -9.23 -20.10
C TYR A 378 6.43 -10.00 -19.11
N ASP A 379 5.89 -9.37 -18.05
CA ASP A 379 4.95 -10.01 -17.11
C ASP A 379 3.51 -10.03 -17.68
N LYS A 380 3.21 -9.17 -18.65
CA LYS A 380 1.86 -9.01 -19.22
C LYS A 380 1.27 -10.30 -19.85
N PRO A 381 2.05 -11.17 -20.54
CA PRO A 381 1.53 -12.45 -21.03
C PRO A 381 1.00 -13.36 -19.91
N ALA A 382 1.71 -13.47 -18.78
CA ALA A 382 1.27 -14.29 -17.66
C ALA A 382 -0.01 -13.77 -17.04
N ILE A 383 -0.11 -12.45 -16.82
CA ILE A 383 -1.33 -11.80 -16.33
C ILE A 383 -2.53 -12.12 -17.23
N ARG A 384 -2.37 -12.00 -18.55
CA ARG A 384 -3.45 -12.33 -19.51
C ARG A 384 -3.86 -13.80 -19.44
N LYS A 385 -2.89 -14.70 -19.24
CA LYS A 385 -3.17 -16.13 -19.07
C LYS A 385 -3.96 -16.38 -17.77
N ILE A 386 -3.49 -15.83 -16.65
CA ILE A 386 -4.14 -15.95 -15.33
C ILE A 386 -5.60 -15.49 -15.40
N VAL A 387 -5.84 -14.29 -15.95
CA VAL A 387 -7.20 -13.74 -16.06
C VAL A 387 -8.08 -14.61 -16.95
N ARG A 388 -7.56 -15.08 -18.09
CA ARG A 388 -8.31 -15.96 -18.99
C ARG A 388 -8.70 -17.28 -18.31
N ASP A 389 -7.76 -17.89 -17.59
CA ASP A 389 -8.00 -19.17 -16.92
C ASP A 389 -8.97 -18.99 -15.73
N ALA A 390 -8.86 -17.87 -15.01
CA ALA A 390 -9.76 -17.51 -13.92
C ALA A 390 -11.22 -17.28 -14.37
N ALA A 391 -11.48 -17.04 -15.66
CA ALA A 391 -12.83 -16.89 -16.19
C ALA A 391 -13.69 -18.15 -15.95
N ALA A 392 -13.10 -19.36 -16.07
CA ALA A 392 -13.77 -20.63 -15.77
C ALA A 392 -14.19 -20.75 -14.29
N HIS A 393 -13.54 -19.98 -13.42
CA HIS A 393 -13.79 -19.90 -11.99
C HIS A 393 -14.42 -18.57 -11.57
N GLN A 394 -15.05 -17.86 -12.52
CA GLN A 394 -15.78 -16.61 -12.28
C GLN A 394 -14.92 -15.50 -11.65
N TYR A 395 -13.61 -15.48 -11.94
CA TYR A 395 -12.67 -14.49 -11.42
C TYR A 395 -12.65 -14.40 -9.89
N ARG A 396 -12.81 -15.53 -9.20
CA ARG A 396 -12.71 -15.60 -7.73
C ARG A 396 -11.32 -15.23 -7.25
N TRP A 397 -11.23 -14.66 -6.04
CA TRP A 397 -9.96 -14.34 -5.40
C TRP A 397 -8.99 -15.52 -5.40
N SER A 398 -9.44 -16.71 -5.01
CA SER A 398 -8.62 -17.91 -4.98
C SER A 398 -8.08 -18.28 -6.36
N SER A 399 -8.87 -18.11 -7.42
CA SER A 399 -8.43 -18.42 -8.80
C SER A 399 -7.34 -17.48 -9.30
N LEU A 400 -7.42 -16.19 -8.97
CA LEU A 400 -6.40 -15.21 -9.34
C LEU A 400 -5.12 -15.40 -8.51
N ILE A 401 -5.26 -15.64 -7.20
CA ILE A 401 -4.13 -15.89 -6.30
C ILE A 401 -3.39 -17.17 -6.72
N LEU A 402 -4.11 -18.26 -6.97
CA LEU A 402 -3.53 -19.52 -7.45
C LEU A 402 -2.85 -19.32 -8.81
N GLY A 403 -3.49 -18.63 -9.75
CA GLY A 403 -2.88 -18.33 -11.05
C GLY A 403 -1.56 -17.56 -10.92
N ILE A 404 -1.46 -16.62 -9.97
CA ILE A 404 -0.19 -15.94 -9.66
C ILE A 404 0.82 -16.92 -9.09
N VAL A 405 0.45 -17.73 -8.09
CA VAL A 405 1.36 -18.70 -7.46
C VAL A 405 1.87 -19.75 -8.44
N GLU A 406 1.04 -20.17 -9.39
CA GLU A 406 1.38 -21.14 -10.43
C GLU A 406 2.16 -20.55 -11.60
N SER A 407 2.27 -19.22 -11.66
CA SER A 407 2.96 -18.54 -12.74
C SER A 407 4.47 -18.75 -12.71
N PRO A 408 5.14 -18.77 -13.87
CA PRO A 408 6.60 -18.77 -13.94
C PRO A 408 7.22 -17.58 -13.19
N GLU A 409 6.59 -16.42 -13.20
CA GLU A 409 7.08 -15.21 -12.53
C GLU A 409 7.17 -15.38 -11.00
N PHE A 410 6.27 -16.20 -10.42
CA PHE A 410 6.27 -16.48 -9.00
C PHE A 410 7.20 -17.64 -8.63
N GLN A 411 7.20 -18.73 -9.41
CA GLN A 411 7.96 -19.95 -9.12
C GLN A 411 9.39 -19.98 -9.67
N MET A 412 9.71 -19.10 -10.61
CA MET A 412 11.02 -19.08 -11.27
C MET A 412 11.77 -17.80 -10.91
N ARG A 413 13.09 -17.87 -11.07
CA ARG A 413 13.99 -16.73 -10.95
C ARG A 413 14.90 -16.68 -12.17
N ALA A 414 15.06 -15.48 -12.71
CA ALA A 414 16.13 -15.21 -13.65
C ALA A 414 17.46 -15.05 -12.87
N PRO A 415 18.57 -15.59 -13.36
CA PRO A 415 19.88 -15.35 -12.75
C PRO A 415 20.15 -13.85 -12.72
N ALA A 416 20.85 -13.38 -11.68
CA ALA A 416 21.24 -11.99 -11.60
C ALA A 416 22.12 -11.66 -12.82
N SER A 417 21.63 -10.78 -13.71
CA SER A 417 22.44 -10.34 -14.85
C SER A 417 23.64 -9.54 -14.32
N ALA A 418 24.86 -9.92 -14.74
CA ALA A 418 26.09 -9.22 -14.35
C ALA A 418 26.04 -7.70 -14.66
N GLU A 419 25.27 -7.30 -15.68
CA GLU A 419 25.04 -5.89 -16.05
C GLU A 419 24.32 -5.06 -14.97
N ARG A 420 23.53 -5.69 -14.09
CA ARG A 420 22.75 -4.95 -13.09
C ARG A 420 23.61 -4.49 -11.91
N VAL A 421 24.72 -5.19 -11.63
CA VAL A 421 25.67 -4.84 -10.56
C VAL A 421 26.52 -3.63 -10.96
N ASP A 422 26.90 -3.54 -12.24
CA ASP A 422 27.76 -2.47 -12.74
C ASP A 422 27.02 -1.13 -12.75
N GLN A 423 25.76 -1.07 -13.22
CA GLN A 423 24.97 0.17 -13.25
C GLN A 423 24.68 0.76 -11.85
N THR A 424 24.54 -0.08 -10.83
CA THR A 424 24.41 0.39 -9.43
C THR A 424 25.73 0.95 -8.89
N ALA A 425 26.87 0.36 -9.24
CA ALA A 425 28.18 0.87 -8.85
C ALA A 425 28.54 2.17 -9.60
N THR A 426 28.21 2.27 -10.89
CA THR A 426 28.44 3.49 -11.68
C THR A 426 27.57 4.65 -11.21
N LYS A 427 26.31 4.40 -10.81
CA LYS A 427 25.42 5.45 -10.27
C LYS A 427 25.82 5.89 -8.85
N ALA A 428 26.32 4.98 -8.01
CA ALA A 428 26.84 5.33 -6.69
C ALA A 428 28.11 6.23 -6.79
N ASN A 429 29.00 5.94 -7.73
CA ASN A 429 30.18 6.78 -7.99
C ASN A 429 29.83 8.13 -8.64
N ALA A 430 28.81 8.18 -9.51
CA ALA A 430 28.36 9.45 -10.10
C ALA A 430 27.75 10.41 -9.07
N LEU A 431 27.10 9.88 -8.02
CA LEU A 431 26.50 10.69 -6.96
C LEU A 431 27.55 11.28 -5.99
N MET A 432 28.69 10.61 -5.80
CA MET A 432 29.78 11.13 -4.95
C MET A 432 30.64 12.21 -5.63
N ILE A 433 30.69 12.26 -6.96
CA ILE A 433 31.50 13.24 -7.70
C ILE A 433 30.76 14.58 -7.87
N GLN A 434 29.42 14.62 -7.78
CA GLN A 434 28.62 15.85 -7.94
C GLN A 434 28.50 16.71 -6.66
N SER A 435 28.93 16.22 -5.49
CA SER A 435 28.82 16.95 -4.22
C SER A 435 29.98 17.90 -3.91
N HIS A 436 30.90 18.18 -4.84
CA HIS A 436 32.08 19.03 -4.57
C HIS A 436 32.18 20.33 -5.38
N HIS A 437 31.16 20.70 -6.16
CA HIS A 437 31.13 22.01 -6.82
C HIS A 437 29.73 22.63 -6.83
N VAL A 438 29.35 23.25 -5.71
CA VAL A 438 28.36 24.33 -5.70
C VAL A 438 28.85 25.43 -4.75
N SER A 439 29.43 26.48 -5.32
CA SER A 439 29.65 27.76 -4.66
C SER A 439 28.36 28.58 -4.71
N TYR A 440 27.90 29.10 -3.58
CA TYR A 440 26.76 30.03 -3.49
C TYR A 440 27.24 31.48 -3.55
N PRO A 441 26.68 32.35 -4.40
CA PRO A 441 26.81 33.79 -4.26
C PRO A 441 25.52 34.44 -3.73
N ASN A 442 25.74 35.47 -2.90
CA ASN A 442 24.88 36.62 -2.58
C ASN A 442 23.67 36.45 -1.65
N ALA A 443 23.89 36.89 -0.40
CA ALA A 443 22.85 37.34 0.52
C ALA A 443 22.47 38.80 0.20
N HIS A 444 21.18 39.05 -0.02
CA HIS A 444 20.62 40.40 -0.07
C HIS A 444 20.23 40.86 1.35
N VAL A 445 20.74 42.03 1.69
CA VAL A 445 20.38 42.86 2.84
C VAL A 445 18.95 43.36 2.68
N LEU A 446 18.10 43.16 3.69
CA LEU A 446 16.94 44.01 3.93
C LEU A 446 16.77 44.29 5.43
N ASP A 447 16.64 45.58 5.67
CA ASP A 447 16.57 46.32 6.93
C ASP A 447 15.22 46.12 7.63
N SER A 448 15.25 46.02 8.96
CA SER A 448 14.08 46.34 9.79
C SER A 448 14.53 46.81 11.18
N ARG A 449 14.52 48.13 11.36
CA ARG A 449 14.33 48.76 12.67
C ARG A 449 12.91 48.48 13.16
N VAL A 450 12.75 48.11 14.43
CA VAL A 450 12.05 48.89 15.48
C VAL A 450 11.78 48.01 16.72
N ALA A 451 12.40 48.45 17.82
CA ALA A 451 11.98 48.55 19.22
C ALA A 451 11.50 47.35 20.07
N GLY A 452 12.03 47.35 21.30
CA GLY A 452 11.58 46.59 22.49
C GLY A 452 12.56 45.46 22.80
N GLY A 453 13.53 45.58 23.70
CA GLY A 453 13.51 46.16 25.04
C GLY A 453 13.89 45.03 25.99
N GLY A 454 15.03 45.12 26.68
CA GLY A 454 15.43 44.08 27.64
C GLY A 454 16.94 43.94 27.82
N VAL A 455 17.46 44.64 28.82
CA VAL A 455 18.85 44.68 29.30
C VAL A 455 19.27 43.33 29.90
N PHE A 456 20.48 42.82 29.61
CA PHE A 456 21.59 42.64 30.58
C PHE A 456 22.87 42.04 29.96
N ARG A 457 23.99 42.45 30.57
CA ARG A 457 25.40 42.45 30.13
C ARG A 457 26.10 41.07 30.06
N PRO A 458 27.24 40.97 29.33
CA PRO A 458 28.03 39.76 29.15
C PRO A 458 29.09 39.58 30.25
N VAL A 459 29.46 38.31 30.53
CA VAL A 459 30.69 37.96 31.26
C VAL A 459 31.64 37.27 30.29
N LYS A 460 32.84 37.86 30.16
CA LYS A 460 34.01 37.33 29.44
C LYS A 460 34.72 36.26 30.27
N GLY A 461 35.22 35.22 29.61
CA GLY A 461 36.32 34.36 30.08
C GLY A 461 36.88 33.55 28.91
N LYS A 462 37.86 34.10 28.20
CA LYS A 462 39.25 33.60 28.12
C LYS A 462 39.38 32.20 27.52
N GLU A 463 39.71 32.20 26.23
CA GLU A 463 40.40 31.10 25.55
C GLU A 463 41.87 31.07 25.99
N ASP A 464 42.37 29.88 26.33
CA ASP A 464 43.78 29.51 26.20
C ASP A 464 43.81 28.09 25.64
N GLY A 465 44.53 27.93 24.54
CA GLY A 465 44.54 26.70 23.75
C GLY A 465 45.51 25.63 24.26
N ARG A 466 45.27 24.39 23.83
CA ARG A 466 46.27 23.53 23.18
C ARG A 466 45.65 22.20 22.76
N ALA A 467 46.01 21.79 21.56
CA ALA A 467 45.64 20.54 20.95
C ALA A 467 46.15 19.33 21.73
N THR A 468 45.29 18.32 21.90
CA THR A 468 45.71 16.92 22.01
C THR A 468 44.81 16.06 21.13
N THR A 469 45.46 15.30 20.25
CA THR A 469 44.93 14.23 19.42
C THR A 469 44.47 13.06 20.29
N GLY A 470 43.26 12.55 20.08
CA GLY A 470 42.78 11.32 20.71
C GLY A 470 41.36 10.97 20.28
N ALA A 471 41.13 9.70 19.96
CA ALA A 471 39.91 9.14 19.39
C ALA A 471 38.62 9.45 20.17
N THR A 472 37.46 9.37 19.50
CA THR A 472 36.37 8.41 19.75
C THR A 472 35.08 8.91 19.06
N TRP A 473 34.60 8.19 18.04
CA TRP A 473 33.25 8.41 17.51
C TRP A 473 32.25 7.70 18.42
N CYS A 474 31.74 8.42 19.43
CA CYS A 474 30.54 8.02 20.16
C CYS A 474 29.31 8.49 19.39
N CYS A 475 28.62 7.57 18.72
CA CYS A 475 27.27 7.81 18.24
C CYS A 475 26.30 7.49 19.40
N GLY A 476 26.01 8.49 20.22
CA GLY A 476 25.00 8.40 21.27
C GLY A 476 23.61 8.69 20.71
N ILE A 477 22.78 7.65 20.58
CA ILE A 477 21.34 7.81 20.39
C ILE A 477 20.74 8.00 21.79
N LEU A 478 20.33 9.24 22.09
CA LEU A 478 19.53 9.59 23.27
C LEU A 478 18.09 9.12 23.03
N LEU A 479 17.69 8.05 23.72
CA LEU A 479 16.29 7.66 23.89
C LEU A 479 15.73 8.41 25.12
N GLY A 480 14.93 9.43 24.87
CA GLY A 480 14.10 10.06 25.90
C GLY A 480 12.83 9.24 26.12
N ALA A 481 12.67 8.71 27.34
CA ALA A 481 11.44 8.10 27.81
C ALA A 481 10.52 9.16 28.41
N SER A 482 9.24 9.15 28.03
CA SER A 482 8.16 9.74 28.84
C SER A 482 7.02 8.74 28.96
N GLU A 483 6.69 8.37 30.19
CA GLU A 483 5.61 7.46 30.57
C GLU A 483 4.24 8.17 30.62
N GLY A 484 3.19 7.48 30.16
CA GLY A 484 1.77 7.86 30.31
C GLY A 484 0.84 6.91 29.52
N PRO A 485 -0.39 6.59 29.97
CA PRO A 485 -0.88 5.20 30.01
C PRO A 485 -1.82 4.76 28.87
N HIS A 486 -1.82 3.43 28.64
CA HIS A 486 -2.85 2.56 28.07
C HIS A 486 -3.62 2.98 26.80
N SER A 487 -3.19 2.45 25.65
CA SER A 487 -4.03 1.58 24.82
C SER A 487 -3.13 0.71 23.93
N GLY A 488 -3.27 -0.60 24.06
CA GLY A 488 -2.42 -1.56 23.37
C GLY A 488 -2.81 -1.68 21.91
N HIS A 489 -1.86 -1.37 21.02
CA HIS A 489 -1.62 -2.00 19.71
C HIS A 489 -0.24 -1.52 19.25
N ARG A 490 0.83 -2.18 19.70
CA ARG A 490 2.17 -1.96 19.14
C ARG A 490 2.33 -2.82 17.90
N ARG A 491 2.17 -2.18 16.73
CA ARG A 491 2.64 -2.73 15.46
C ARG A 491 4.15 -2.67 15.45
N TYR A 492 4.81 -3.82 15.41
CA TYR A 492 6.22 -3.91 15.06
C TYR A 492 6.32 -3.77 13.55
N PHE A 493 6.93 -2.68 13.08
CA PHE A 493 7.43 -2.56 11.71
C PHE A 493 8.83 -3.16 11.65
N LEU A 494 9.03 -4.13 10.75
CA LEU A 494 10.29 -4.43 10.10
C LEU A 494 10.01 -4.51 8.60
#